data_AF-A0A4S4N3T8-F1
#
_entry.id   AF-A0A4S4N3T8-F1
#
_cell.length_a   1.000
_cell.length_b   1.000
_cell.length_c   1.000
_cell.angle_alpha   90.00
_cell.angle_beta   90.00
_cell.angle_gamma   90.00
#
_symmetry.space_group_name_H-M   'P 1'
#
loop_
_entity.id
_entity.type
_entity.pdbx_description
1 polymer ?
#
loop_
_entity_poly.entity_id
_entity_poly.type
_entity_poly.pdbx_seq_one_letter_code
_entity_poly.pdbx_strand_id
1 'polypeptide(L)'
;MKISKKIEQAVKEDRVWWSFEYFPPRTAQGLQNLLDRIERMRALGPEFVDITWNAGGRTSDLTSELVRTCQSLIGIETCMHLTCTNMPAEKVDLALKEAKEHGCRNILALRGDPPMGKDEWEAVEGGFIHGIDLIRHITKNYGDYFDIAVAGFPQQQLLPPDELAQEIQWLKEKIDAGATFIFTQMFYDVDVFIAWVKTVRAAGITAPIVPGIAPIQTFNGFIKSTALARTTIPKALMDALEPHKNNDEKVREIGTKVVADMCRRILSEDIGIRGLHFYTMNLEKGTRMLLEELNLVPRVEVVKPLPWRQSLTPNRRTETIRPIFWANRTKSYLSRTENWDEYPNGRFGDSRSPAYGELDGYGIWLKQTKEEANKLWGQPTSFAEINALFSRFCRGDLPALPWSDSAPASETTVISESLAKLNDLGFLTINSQPAVDGCKSEDRVHGWGPAHGYAYLEFFVQPDLLALLLPHVERDPNITYYVINKQGDLRTNTLSDGPNAVTWGVFPGKEIVQPTIVEAISFMAWKDEAYELGRQWGNLYDSDSPSRKLILDLMENALLVNIVYNDYKQPNAIFEPFLKAGAELSSQRGLKEHTAPTPNGAAH
;
A
#
# COMPACT_ATOMS: atom_id res chain seq x y z
N MET A 1 -5.87 -1.04 -15.31
CA MET A 1 -6.74 -0.18 -16.14
C MET A 1 -5.86 0.55 -17.15
N LYS A 2 -6.35 0.85 -18.36
CA LYS A 2 -5.59 1.67 -19.33
C LYS A 2 -5.47 3.11 -18.83
N ILE A 3 -4.27 3.69 -18.85
CA ILE A 3 -4.00 5.08 -18.47
C ILE A 3 -4.74 6.05 -19.39
N SER A 4 -4.78 5.82 -20.70
CA SER A 4 -5.59 6.57 -21.68
C SER A 4 -7.05 6.73 -21.24
N LYS A 5 -7.65 5.70 -20.62
CA LYS A 5 -9.01 5.76 -20.07
C LYS A 5 -9.14 6.53 -18.76
N LYS A 6 -8.09 6.58 -17.93
CA LYS A 6 -8.00 7.51 -16.79
C LYS A 6 -7.89 8.96 -17.27
N ILE A 7 -7.08 9.22 -18.30
CA ILE A 7 -6.94 10.55 -18.91
C ILE A 7 -8.26 11.00 -19.54
N GLU A 8 -8.91 10.16 -20.35
CA GLU A 8 -10.25 10.43 -20.90
C GLU A 8 -11.30 10.74 -19.83
N GLN A 9 -11.20 10.10 -18.66
CA GLN A 9 -12.13 10.34 -17.55
C GLN A 9 -11.83 11.66 -16.84
N ALA A 10 -10.58 11.94 -16.49
CA ALA A 10 -10.18 13.19 -15.85
C ALA A 10 -10.46 14.42 -16.76
N VAL A 11 -10.34 14.27 -18.08
CA VAL A 11 -10.73 15.33 -19.05
C VAL A 11 -12.25 15.58 -19.05
N LYS A 12 -13.09 14.54 -18.91
CA LYS A 12 -14.56 14.72 -18.77
C LYS A 12 -14.95 15.37 -17.44
N GLU A 13 -14.11 15.23 -16.43
CA GLU A 13 -14.26 15.81 -15.08
C GLU A 13 -13.65 17.23 -14.97
N ASP A 14 -13.00 17.75 -16.03
CA ASP A 14 -12.08 18.91 -16.04
C ASP A 14 -11.09 18.91 -14.85
N ARG A 15 -10.66 17.71 -14.45
CA ARG A 15 -9.88 17.47 -13.23
C ARG A 15 -8.39 17.43 -13.54
N VAL A 16 -7.62 18.24 -12.79
CA VAL A 16 -6.15 18.13 -12.76
C VAL A 16 -5.76 16.82 -12.06
N TRP A 17 -4.82 16.09 -12.66
CA TRP A 17 -4.36 14.79 -12.18
C TRP A 17 -2.83 14.67 -12.26
N TRP A 18 -2.26 13.68 -11.59
CA TRP A 18 -0.81 13.47 -11.57
C TRP A 18 -0.41 12.00 -11.43
N SER A 19 0.87 11.72 -11.71
CA SER A 19 1.51 10.41 -11.56
C SER A 19 2.96 10.54 -11.09
N PHE A 20 3.58 9.44 -10.68
CA PHE A 20 4.94 9.42 -10.11
C PHE A 20 5.84 8.37 -10.78
N GLU A 21 7.05 8.75 -11.20
CA GLU A 21 8.08 7.80 -11.65
C GLU A 21 8.97 7.34 -10.48
N TYR A 22 9.29 6.04 -10.46
CA TYR A 22 10.26 5.41 -9.57
C TYR A 22 11.22 4.51 -10.35
N PHE A 23 12.44 4.32 -9.83
CA PHE A 23 13.44 3.44 -10.45
C PHE A 23 13.85 2.25 -9.57
N PRO A 24 14.14 1.07 -10.14
CA PRO A 24 14.63 -0.10 -9.40
C PRO A 24 15.90 0.23 -8.57
N PRO A 25 15.88 0.04 -7.24
CA PRO A 25 17.02 0.34 -6.37
C PRO A 25 18.08 -0.77 -6.42
N ARG A 26 19.32 -0.42 -6.07
CA ARG A 26 20.48 -1.33 -6.19
C ARG A 26 20.68 -2.30 -5.01
N THR A 27 19.83 -2.26 -3.98
CA THR A 27 19.97 -3.05 -2.74
C THR A 27 18.61 -3.44 -2.18
N ALA A 28 18.54 -4.58 -1.46
CA ALA A 28 17.30 -5.06 -0.83
C ALA A 28 16.73 -4.05 0.20
N GLN A 29 17.57 -3.41 1.01
CA GLN A 29 17.13 -2.31 1.88
C GLN A 29 16.58 -1.12 1.07
N GLY A 30 17.17 -0.83 -0.09
CA GLY A 30 16.67 0.18 -1.02
C GLY A 30 15.30 -0.19 -1.58
N LEU A 31 15.03 -1.47 -1.84
CA LEU A 31 13.73 -2.00 -2.28
C LEU A 31 12.67 -1.82 -1.19
N GLN A 32 12.93 -2.27 0.04
CA GLN A 32 11.98 -2.07 1.15
C GLN A 32 11.70 -0.58 1.40
N ASN A 33 12.75 0.25 1.41
CA ASN A 33 12.62 1.71 1.55
C ASN A 33 11.89 2.38 0.36
N LEU A 34 11.82 1.73 -0.80
CA LEU A 34 11.05 2.19 -1.96
C LEU A 34 9.58 1.76 -1.85
N LEU A 35 9.30 0.50 -1.52
CA LEU A 35 7.94 -0.01 -1.33
C LEU A 35 7.19 0.79 -0.25
N ASP A 36 7.81 0.96 0.93
CA ASP A 36 7.25 1.77 2.02
C ASP A 36 7.04 3.25 1.59
N ARG A 37 7.80 3.75 0.60
CA ARG A 37 7.62 5.11 0.04
C ARG A 37 6.49 5.18 -0.99
N ILE A 38 6.38 4.21 -1.90
CA ILE A 38 5.27 4.15 -2.88
C ILE A 38 3.95 4.04 -2.11
N GLU A 39 3.92 3.26 -1.02
CA GLU A 39 2.77 3.16 -0.12
C GLU A 39 2.37 4.51 0.52
N ARG A 40 3.33 5.28 1.07
CA ARG A 40 3.04 6.63 1.59
C ARG A 40 2.66 7.63 0.49
N MET A 41 3.31 7.56 -0.67
CA MET A 41 3.06 8.47 -1.79
C MET A 41 1.74 8.16 -2.51
N ARG A 42 1.22 6.93 -2.45
CA ARG A 42 -0.17 6.61 -2.85
C ARG A 42 -1.20 7.45 -2.10
N ALA A 43 -0.92 7.84 -0.84
CA ALA A 43 -1.78 8.76 -0.08
C ALA A 43 -1.68 10.24 -0.55
N LEU A 44 -0.81 10.55 -1.52
CA LEU A 44 -0.79 11.81 -2.26
C LEU A 44 -1.65 11.77 -3.54
N GLY A 45 -2.53 10.78 -3.70
CA GLY A 45 -3.56 10.75 -4.76
C GLY A 45 -3.13 10.63 -6.23
N PRO A 46 -1.97 10.05 -6.61
CA PRO A 46 -1.64 9.86 -8.03
C PRO A 46 -2.62 8.89 -8.72
N GLU A 47 -2.90 9.14 -10.00
CA GLU A 47 -3.72 8.25 -10.85
C GLU A 47 -3.03 6.92 -11.13
N PHE A 48 -1.71 6.93 -11.26
CA PHE A 48 -0.86 5.78 -11.55
C PHE A 48 0.60 6.06 -11.15
N VAL A 49 1.45 5.03 -11.16
CA VAL A 49 2.90 5.13 -10.96
C VAL A 49 3.66 4.44 -12.09
N ASP A 50 4.84 4.94 -12.42
CA ASP A 50 5.67 4.42 -13.50
C ASP A 50 6.95 3.82 -12.92
N ILE A 51 7.32 2.61 -13.34
CA ILE A 51 8.55 1.93 -12.90
C ILE A 51 9.53 1.85 -14.06
N THR A 52 10.71 2.46 -13.91
CA THR A 52 11.71 2.51 -14.97
C THR A 52 12.41 1.18 -15.22
N TRP A 53 12.84 0.98 -16.47
CA TRP A 53 13.56 -0.21 -16.93
C TRP A 53 14.93 0.21 -17.41
N ASN A 54 15.97 -0.37 -16.82
CA ASN A 54 17.36 0.00 -17.11
C ASN A 54 17.83 -0.62 -18.44
N ALA A 55 18.61 0.13 -19.23
CA ALA A 55 19.06 -0.29 -20.55
C ALA A 55 19.82 -1.64 -20.50
N GLY A 56 19.52 -2.55 -21.42
CA GLY A 56 20.04 -3.92 -21.41
C GLY A 56 19.44 -4.83 -20.32
N GLY A 57 18.37 -4.40 -19.63
CA GLY A 57 17.58 -5.26 -18.75
C GLY A 57 18.34 -5.83 -17.55
N ARG A 58 19.38 -5.14 -17.04
CA ARG A 58 20.14 -5.58 -15.85
C ARG A 58 19.34 -5.62 -14.54
N THR A 59 18.18 -4.98 -14.52
CA THR A 59 17.22 -4.96 -13.40
C THR A 59 15.80 -5.24 -13.88
N SER A 60 15.64 -6.01 -14.97
CA SER A 60 14.34 -6.42 -15.51
C SER A 60 13.46 -7.08 -14.45
N ASP A 61 14.03 -8.04 -13.74
CA ASP A 61 13.29 -8.97 -12.89
C ASP A 61 12.77 -8.22 -11.65
N LEU A 62 13.57 -7.27 -11.15
CA LEU A 62 13.21 -6.29 -10.12
C LEU A 62 12.18 -5.26 -10.61
N THR A 63 12.10 -5.02 -11.92
CA THR A 63 11.06 -4.17 -12.53
C THR A 63 9.74 -4.92 -12.58
N SER A 64 9.73 -6.18 -13.06
CA SER A 64 8.57 -7.08 -12.98
C SER A 64 8.08 -7.26 -11.55
N GLU A 65 8.98 -7.47 -10.58
CA GLU A 65 8.65 -7.60 -9.16
C GLU A 65 8.01 -6.32 -8.58
N LEU A 66 8.55 -5.14 -8.89
CA LEU A 66 7.98 -3.87 -8.48
C LEU A 66 6.58 -3.65 -9.08
N VAL A 67 6.40 -3.95 -10.38
CA VAL A 67 5.11 -3.84 -11.07
C VAL A 67 4.08 -4.81 -10.47
N ARG A 68 4.46 -6.07 -10.26
CA ARG A 68 3.65 -7.09 -9.55
C ARG A 68 3.22 -6.56 -8.18
N THR A 69 4.15 -6.07 -7.38
CA THR A 69 3.91 -5.57 -6.02
C THR A 69 3.01 -4.33 -5.99
N CYS A 70 3.15 -3.42 -6.96
CA CYS A 70 2.31 -2.23 -7.07
C CYS A 70 0.86 -2.60 -7.44
N GLN A 71 0.67 -3.53 -8.37
CA GLN A 71 -0.65 -4.01 -8.79
C GLN A 71 -1.32 -4.90 -7.72
N SER A 72 -0.59 -5.79 -7.03
CA SER A 72 -1.17 -6.77 -6.10
C SER A 72 -1.28 -6.29 -4.64
N LEU A 73 -0.18 -5.81 -4.04
CA LEU A 73 -0.12 -5.49 -2.61
C LEU A 73 -0.46 -4.03 -2.30
N ILE A 74 0.00 -3.10 -3.13
CA ILE A 74 -0.21 -1.65 -2.92
C ILE A 74 -1.54 -1.21 -3.50
N GLY A 75 -2.03 -1.87 -4.56
CA GLY A 75 -3.28 -1.54 -5.22
C GLY A 75 -3.21 -0.17 -5.89
N ILE A 76 -2.23 0.02 -6.78
CA ILE A 76 -2.07 1.23 -7.60
C ILE A 76 -1.76 0.86 -9.05
N GLU A 77 -2.40 1.58 -9.98
CA GLU A 77 -2.19 1.38 -11.41
C GLU A 77 -0.74 1.65 -11.76
N THR A 78 -0.13 0.76 -12.53
CA THR A 78 1.30 0.83 -12.86
C THR A 78 1.52 0.92 -14.38
N CYS A 79 2.47 1.74 -14.81
CA CYS A 79 3.11 1.64 -16.13
C CYS A 79 4.50 1.02 -15.99
N MET A 80 4.77 0.00 -16.81
CA MET A 80 6.09 -0.61 -16.90
C MET A 80 6.86 0.01 -18.07
N HIS A 81 8.03 0.60 -17.81
CA HIS A 81 8.92 0.96 -18.91
C HIS A 81 9.46 -0.32 -19.54
N LEU A 82 9.65 -0.32 -20.86
CA LEU A 82 10.27 -1.44 -21.55
C LEU A 82 11.15 -0.91 -22.69
N THR A 83 12.47 -1.02 -22.52
CA THR A 83 13.42 -0.80 -23.61
C THR A 83 13.41 -2.01 -24.54
N CYS A 84 13.55 -1.82 -25.85
CA CYS A 84 13.59 -2.91 -26.82
C CYS A 84 15.01 -3.36 -27.21
N THR A 85 16.04 -2.56 -26.93
CA THR A 85 17.42 -2.82 -27.36
C THR A 85 18.33 -3.37 -26.24
N ASN A 86 19.54 -3.80 -26.64
CA ASN A 86 20.60 -4.36 -25.78
C ASN A 86 20.24 -5.68 -25.08
N MET A 87 19.22 -6.41 -25.56
CA MET A 87 18.84 -7.75 -25.09
C MET A 87 18.07 -8.53 -26.19
N PRO A 88 17.97 -9.88 -26.10
CA PRO A 88 17.20 -10.69 -27.04
C PRO A 88 15.69 -10.43 -26.98
N ALA A 89 14.98 -10.68 -28.08
CA ALA A 89 13.52 -10.51 -28.16
C ALA A 89 12.75 -11.36 -27.15
N GLU A 90 13.23 -12.57 -26.83
CA GLU A 90 12.64 -13.47 -25.81
C GLU A 90 12.48 -12.80 -24.44
N LYS A 91 13.38 -11.87 -24.08
CA LYS A 91 13.33 -11.13 -22.81
C LYS A 91 12.26 -10.04 -22.81
N VAL A 92 11.94 -9.47 -23.97
CA VAL A 92 10.79 -8.57 -24.17
C VAL A 92 9.49 -9.38 -24.08
N ASP A 93 9.44 -10.56 -24.71
CA ASP A 93 8.25 -11.43 -24.67
C ASP A 93 7.95 -11.95 -23.25
N LEU A 94 8.97 -12.37 -22.49
CA LEU A 94 8.80 -12.76 -21.09
C LEU A 94 8.27 -11.60 -20.23
N ALA A 95 8.86 -10.41 -20.35
CA ALA A 95 8.43 -9.24 -19.57
C ALA A 95 6.99 -8.82 -19.90
N LEU A 96 6.59 -8.86 -21.18
CA LEU A 96 5.20 -8.59 -21.59
C LEU A 96 4.22 -9.65 -21.11
N LYS A 97 4.65 -10.93 -21.05
CA LYS A 97 3.86 -12.02 -20.50
C LYS A 97 3.63 -11.83 -18.99
N GLU A 98 4.71 -11.66 -18.21
CA GLU A 98 4.65 -11.41 -16.76
C GLU A 98 3.80 -10.17 -16.42
N ALA A 99 3.97 -9.08 -17.16
CA ALA A 99 3.18 -7.86 -16.99
C ALA A 99 1.68 -8.13 -17.20
N LYS A 100 1.31 -8.92 -18.23
CA LYS A 100 -0.07 -9.32 -18.48
C LYS A 100 -0.63 -10.24 -17.40
N GLU A 101 0.14 -11.23 -16.96
CA GLU A 101 -0.27 -12.20 -15.93
C GLU A 101 -0.52 -11.51 -14.58
N HIS A 102 0.32 -10.55 -14.19
CA HIS A 102 0.10 -9.71 -13.01
C HIS A 102 -0.86 -8.54 -13.22
N GLY A 103 -1.55 -8.47 -14.37
CA GLY A 103 -2.63 -7.51 -14.64
C GLY A 103 -2.20 -6.09 -14.96
N CYS A 104 -0.90 -5.83 -15.12
CA CYS A 104 -0.42 -4.58 -15.71
C CYS A 104 -1.02 -4.41 -17.12
N ARG A 105 -1.38 -3.17 -17.46
CA ARG A 105 -1.99 -2.83 -18.75
C ARG A 105 -1.32 -1.67 -19.46
N ASN A 106 -0.22 -1.13 -18.93
CA ASN A 106 0.39 0.09 -19.47
C ASN A 106 1.88 -0.13 -19.64
N ILE A 107 2.38 0.09 -20.86
CA ILE A 107 3.79 -0.09 -21.23
C ILE A 107 4.32 1.21 -21.81
N LEU A 108 5.39 1.78 -21.25
CA LEU A 108 6.15 2.84 -21.91
C LEU A 108 7.20 2.19 -22.82
N ALA A 109 6.89 2.15 -24.12
CA ALA A 109 7.72 1.55 -25.15
C ALA A 109 8.89 2.50 -25.50
N LEU A 110 10.10 2.06 -25.16
CA LEU A 110 11.34 2.81 -25.36
C LEU A 110 12.28 2.04 -26.28
N ARG A 111 13.18 2.75 -27.00
CA ARG A 111 14.32 2.09 -27.63
C ARG A 111 15.26 1.55 -26.54
N GLY A 112 15.76 2.46 -25.71
CA GLY A 112 16.91 2.25 -24.85
C GLY A 112 18.12 3.05 -25.34
N ASP A 113 19.01 3.35 -24.40
CA ASP A 113 20.27 4.06 -24.63
C ASP A 113 21.43 3.08 -24.88
N PRO A 114 22.55 3.54 -25.46
CA PRO A 114 23.78 2.73 -25.56
C PRO A 114 24.27 2.22 -24.19
N PRO A 115 24.96 1.06 -24.14
CA PRO A 115 25.60 0.58 -22.92
C PRO A 115 26.59 1.62 -22.35
N MET A 116 26.57 1.83 -21.03
CA MET A 116 27.39 2.84 -20.36
C MET A 116 28.89 2.68 -20.69
N GLY A 117 29.44 3.63 -21.47
CA GLY A 117 30.81 3.61 -21.98
C GLY A 117 30.96 3.33 -23.48
N LYS A 118 29.85 3.12 -24.21
CA LYS A 118 29.78 3.26 -25.68
C LYS A 118 28.96 4.48 -26.06
N ASP A 119 29.41 5.23 -27.07
CA ASP A 119 28.62 6.30 -27.68
C ASP A 119 27.65 5.77 -28.75
N GLU A 120 28.01 4.68 -29.42
CA GLU A 120 27.22 4.04 -30.47
C GLU A 120 26.43 2.83 -29.96
N TRP A 121 25.32 2.54 -30.65
CA TRP A 121 24.44 1.42 -30.39
C TRP A 121 24.63 0.30 -31.42
N GLU A 122 24.68 -0.94 -30.95
CA GLU A 122 24.84 -2.15 -31.78
C GLU A 122 23.58 -3.01 -31.72
N ALA A 123 23.13 -3.50 -32.87
CA ALA A 123 22.00 -4.41 -32.94
C ALA A 123 22.37 -5.80 -32.38
N VAL A 124 21.54 -6.31 -31.46
CA VAL A 124 21.56 -7.72 -31.09
C VAL A 124 20.92 -8.52 -32.23
N GLU A 125 21.55 -9.61 -32.65
CA GLU A 125 21.00 -10.49 -33.69
C GLU A 125 19.63 -11.03 -33.26
N GLY A 126 18.61 -10.86 -34.11
CA GLY A 126 17.21 -11.18 -33.79
C GLY A 126 16.53 -10.23 -32.79
N GLY A 127 17.19 -9.14 -32.36
CA GLY A 127 16.63 -8.11 -31.48
C GLY A 127 15.91 -6.97 -32.22
N PHE A 128 15.31 -6.06 -31.45
CA PHE A 128 14.66 -4.85 -31.98
C PHE A 128 15.68 -3.73 -32.23
N ILE A 129 15.36 -2.82 -33.16
CA ILE A 129 16.23 -1.70 -33.54
C ILE A 129 15.66 -0.37 -33.02
N HIS A 130 14.36 -0.14 -33.20
CA HIS A 130 13.69 1.10 -32.83
C HIS A 130 12.51 0.84 -31.88
N GLY A 131 12.17 1.84 -31.07
CA GLY A 131 11.00 1.75 -30.17
C GLY A 131 9.68 1.49 -30.92
N ILE A 132 9.56 1.89 -32.19
CA ILE A 132 8.40 1.57 -33.03
C ILE A 132 8.26 0.08 -33.34
N ASP A 133 9.36 -0.67 -33.35
CA ASP A 133 9.34 -2.12 -33.58
C ASP A 133 8.75 -2.84 -32.35
N LEU A 134 9.02 -2.33 -31.14
CA LEU A 134 8.36 -2.78 -29.91
C LEU A 134 6.86 -2.44 -29.88
N ILE A 135 6.46 -1.24 -30.30
CA ILE A 135 5.03 -0.87 -30.41
C ILE A 135 4.33 -1.86 -31.35
N ARG A 136 4.88 -2.09 -32.55
CA ARG A 136 4.35 -3.06 -33.53
C ARG A 136 4.27 -4.47 -32.97
N HIS A 137 5.28 -4.91 -32.21
CA HIS A 137 5.33 -6.24 -31.58
C HIS A 137 4.26 -6.41 -30.49
N ILE A 138 4.09 -5.41 -29.62
CA ILE A 138 3.03 -5.40 -28.60
C ILE A 138 1.65 -5.43 -29.28
N THR A 139 1.39 -4.50 -30.21
CA THR A 139 0.12 -4.43 -30.94
C THR A 139 -0.22 -5.73 -31.68
N LYS A 140 0.78 -6.36 -32.32
CA LYS A 140 0.61 -7.64 -33.04
C LYS A 140 0.26 -8.81 -32.12
N ASN A 141 0.97 -8.96 -31.01
CA ASN A 141 0.89 -10.17 -30.18
C ASN A 141 -0.11 -10.06 -29.02
N TYR A 142 -0.47 -8.83 -28.62
CA TYR A 142 -1.36 -8.55 -27.49
C TYR A 142 -2.63 -7.75 -27.85
N GLY A 143 -2.71 -7.21 -29.07
CA GLY A 143 -3.86 -6.42 -29.52
C GLY A 143 -4.16 -5.24 -28.58
N ASP A 144 -5.45 -5.00 -28.32
CA ASP A 144 -5.90 -3.95 -27.40
C ASP A 144 -5.71 -4.31 -25.90
N TYR A 145 -4.96 -5.35 -25.52
CA TYR A 145 -4.75 -5.62 -24.09
C TYR A 145 -3.96 -4.49 -23.39
N PHE A 146 -2.87 -4.04 -24.01
CA PHE A 146 -2.00 -2.99 -23.48
C PHE A 146 -2.39 -1.59 -23.96
N ASP A 147 -2.09 -0.61 -23.14
CA ASP A 147 -2.02 0.82 -23.43
C ASP A 147 -0.54 1.17 -23.61
N ILE A 148 -0.17 1.81 -24.72
CA ILE A 148 1.24 1.95 -25.11
C ILE A 148 1.63 3.42 -25.07
N ALA A 149 2.43 3.81 -24.08
CA ALA A 149 3.01 5.13 -24.00
C ALA A 149 4.32 5.22 -24.81
N VAL A 150 4.67 6.43 -25.26
CA VAL A 150 5.96 6.72 -25.91
C VAL A 150 6.61 7.99 -25.35
N ALA A 151 7.93 8.08 -25.45
CA ALA A 151 8.67 9.29 -25.09
C ALA A 151 8.65 10.36 -26.20
N GLY A 152 8.36 11.60 -25.81
CA GLY A 152 8.57 12.81 -26.60
C GLY A 152 9.58 13.75 -25.93
N PHE A 153 10.22 14.62 -26.70
CA PHE A 153 11.33 15.46 -26.21
C PHE A 153 11.09 16.93 -26.57
N PRO A 154 10.53 17.75 -25.66
CA PRO A 154 10.08 19.11 -25.99
C PRO A 154 11.17 20.01 -26.58
N GLN A 155 12.41 19.78 -26.19
CA GLN A 155 13.58 20.54 -26.65
C GLN A 155 13.99 20.24 -28.09
N GLN A 156 13.40 19.23 -28.74
CA GLN A 156 13.50 19.06 -30.21
C GLN A 156 12.98 20.30 -30.95
N GLN A 157 12.10 21.10 -30.32
CA GLN A 157 11.63 22.39 -30.82
C GLN A 157 12.74 23.45 -31.03
N LEU A 158 13.96 23.19 -30.52
CA LEU A 158 15.17 24.02 -30.72
C LEU A 158 16.09 23.49 -31.83
N LEU A 159 15.76 22.37 -32.49
CA LEU A 159 16.52 21.83 -33.62
C LEU A 159 16.30 22.65 -34.91
N PRO A 160 17.18 22.51 -35.92
CA PRO A 160 16.92 22.98 -37.27
C PRO A 160 15.55 22.51 -37.80
N PRO A 161 14.84 23.31 -38.63
CA PRO A 161 13.47 23.01 -39.04
C PRO A 161 13.27 21.61 -39.66
N ASP A 162 14.22 21.16 -40.47
CA ASP A 162 14.15 19.85 -41.14
C ASP A 162 14.36 18.68 -40.16
N GLU A 163 15.23 18.85 -39.16
CA GLU A 163 15.45 17.87 -38.09
C GLU A 163 14.24 17.79 -37.14
N LEU A 164 13.66 18.94 -36.78
CA LEU A 164 12.41 19.01 -36.02
C LEU A 164 11.25 18.33 -36.79
N ALA A 165 11.12 18.59 -38.09
CA ALA A 165 10.11 17.94 -38.93
C ALA A 165 10.29 16.42 -38.95
N GLN A 166 11.53 15.93 -39.04
CA GLN A 166 11.83 14.50 -39.04
C GLN A 166 11.55 13.82 -37.69
N GLU A 167 11.86 14.47 -36.56
CA GLU A 167 11.55 13.95 -35.22
C GLU A 167 10.04 13.92 -34.95
N ILE A 168 9.30 14.95 -35.38
CA ILE A 168 7.83 14.98 -35.29
C ILE A 168 7.19 13.91 -36.19
N GLN A 169 7.75 13.64 -37.37
CA GLN A 169 7.34 12.54 -38.24
C GLN A 169 7.57 11.17 -37.58
N TRP A 170 8.74 10.93 -36.96
CA TRP A 170 8.98 9.69 -36.21
C TRP A 170 8.11 9.56 -34.96
N LEU A 171 7.72 10.67 -34.32
CA LEU A 171 6.72 10.65 -33.24
C LEU A 171 5.34 10.27 -33.78
N LYS A 172 4.93 10.84 -34.92
CA LYS A 172 3.67 10.47 -35.60
C LYS A 172 3.63 8.99 -35.96
N GLU A 173 4.70 8.45 -36.57
CA GLU A 173 4.78 7.03 -36.94
C GLU A 173 4.63 6.08 -35.75
N LYS A 174 5.12 6.46 -34.56
CA LYS A 174 4.92 5.68 -33.32
C LYS A 174 3.46 5.67 -32.86
N ILE A 175 2.78 6.82 -32.95
CA ILE A 175 1.34 6.94 -32.64
C ILE A 175 0.51 6.13 -33.65
N ASP A 176 0.77 6.32 -34.95
CA ASP A 176 0.09 5.60 -36.04
C ASP A 176 0.32 4.06 -35.97
N ALA A 177 1.42 3.61 -35.36
CA ALA A 177 1.72 2.19 -35.09
C ALA A 177 1.00 1.60 -33.86
N GLY A 178 0.30 2.42 -33.07
CA GLY A 178 -0.51 1.97 -31.92
C GLY A 178 -0.18 2.60 -30.56
N ALA A 179 0.72 3.59 -30.47
CA ALA A 179 0.93 4.30 -29.21
C ALA A 179 -0.24 5.26 -28.89
N THR A 180 -0.73 5.21 -27.65
CA THR A 180 -1.99 5.83 -27.23
C THR A 180 -1.79 7.16 -26.50
N PHE A 181 -0.63 7.41 -25.89
CA PHE A 181 -0.28 8.70 -25.25
C PHE A 181 1.24 8.92 -25.16
N ILE A 182 1.65 10.14 -24.84
CA ILE A 182 3.04 10.60 -24.87
C ILE A 182 3.45 11.12 -23.48
N PHE A 183 4.53 10.57 -22.90
CA PHE A 183 5.25 11.23 -21.80
C PHE A 183 6.35 12.11 -22.37
N THR A 184 6.53 13.32 -21.83
CA THR A 184 7.67 14.14 -22.21
C THR A 184 8.86 13.94 -21.27
N GLN A 185 10.08 13.91 -21.82
CA GLN A 185 11.30 14.14 -21.06
C GLN A 185 11.20 15.47 -20.28
N MET A 186 11.90 15.57 -19.14
CA MET A 186 11.91 16.79 -18.32
C MET A 186 12.43 18.02 -19.07
N PHE A 187 11.83 19.16 -18.76
CA PHE A 187 12.18 20.47 -19.30
C PHE A 187 12.00 21.54 -18.22
N TYR A 188 12.67 22.68 -18.39
CA TYR A 188 12.50 23.84 -17.51
C TYR A 188 12.06 25.11 -18.26
N ASP A 189 12.11 25.10 -19.59
CA ASP A 189 11.57 26.16 -20.44
C ASP A 189 10.13 25.81 -20.87
N VAL A 190 9.16 26.61 -20.42
CA VAL A 190 7.74 26.37 -20.67
C VAL A 190 7.31 26.88 -22.05
N ASP A 191 7.96 27.90 -22.60
CA ASP A 191 7.67 28.41 -23.94
C ASP A 191 8.10 27.41 -25.02
N VAL A 192 9.26 26.77 -24.82
CA VAL A 192 9.73 25.64 -25.66
C VAL A 192 8.73 24.48 -25.61
N PHE A 193 8.18 24.14 -24.44
CA PHE A 193 7.15 23.09 -24.32
C PHE A 193 5.83 23.48 -25.00
N ILE A 194 5.33 24.69 -24.80
CA ILE A 194 4.09 25.18 -25.44
C ILE A 194 4.24 25.19 -26.97
N ALA A 195 5.39 25.63 -27.48
CA ALA A 195 5.70 25.61 -28.91
C ALA A 195 5.76 24.17 -29.45
N TRP A 196 6.46 23.26 -28.75
CA TRP A 196 6.53 21.84 -29.14
C TRP A 196 5.15 21.18 -29.19
N VAL A 197 4.29 21.41 -28.18
CA VAL A 197 2.91 20.89 -28.19
C VAL A 197 2.15 21.42 -29.41
N LYS A 198 2.27 22.71 -29.74
CA LYS A 198 1.62 23.30 -30.93
C LYS A 198 2.12 22.65 -32.23
N THR A 199 3.43 22.37 -32.35
CA THR A 199 4.00 21.63 -33.48
C THR A 199 3.48 20.18 -33.58
N VAL A 200 3.42 19.47 -32.45
CA VAL A 200 2.86 18.10 -32.36
C VAL A 200 1.38 18.07 -32.79
N ARG A 201 0.57 19.05 -32.36
CA ARG A 201 -0.84 19.18 -32.78
C ARG A 201 -0.97 19.54 -34.25
N ALA A 202 -0.10 20.41 -34.80
CA ALA A 202 -0.09 20.76 -36.22
C ALA A 202 0.22 19.57 -37.14
N ALA A 203 1.02 18.60 -36.66
CA ALA A 203 1.26 17.32 -37.35
C ALA A 203 0.07 16.32 -37.26
N GLY A 204 -1.07 16.72 -36.68
CA GLY A 204 -2.27 15.90 -36.57
C GLY A 204 -2.23 14.85 -35.46
N ILE A 205 -1.23 14.88 -34.57
CA ILE A 205 -1.15 13.97 -33.43
C ILE A 205 -2.15 14.42 -32.36
N THR A 206 -3.21 13.65 -32.15
CA THR A 206 -4.28 13.94 -31.17
C THR A 206 -4.08 13.26 -29.81
N ALA A 207 -3.12 12.33 -29.71
CA ALA A 207 -2.83 11.57 -28.49
C ALA A 207 -2.54 12.49 -27.27
N PRO A 208 -2.96 12.13 -26.04
CA PRO A 208 -2.65 12.92 -24.85
C PRO A 208 -1.14 13.10 -24.65
N ILE A 209 -0.76 14.30 -24.21
CA ILE A 209 0.62 14.63 -23.86
C ILE A 209 0.65 14.84 -22.34
N VAL A 210 1.61 14.19 -21.68
CA VAL A 210 1.80 14.24 -20.24
C VAL A 210 3.19 14.86 -19.97
N PRO A 211 3.26 16.11 -19.48
CA PRO A 211 4.54 16.76 -19.21
C PRO A 211 5.27 16.07 -18.05
N GLY A 212 6.53 15.74 -18.28
CA GLY A 212 7.45 15.25 -17.25
C GLY A 212 8.04 16.40 -16.44
N ILE A 213 7.77 16.42 -15.14
CA ILE A 213 8.13 17.48 -14.19
C ILE A 213 9.15 16.92 -13.18
N ALA A 214 10.28 17.60 -13.01
CA ALA A 214 11.34 17.19 -12.07
C ALA A 214 11.46 18.21 -10.92
N PRO A 215 11.11 17.84 -9.67
CA PRO A 215 11.30 18.72 -8.50
C PRO A 215 12.79 18.93 -8.19
N ILE A 216 13.22 20.19 -8.09
CA ILE A 216 14.62 20.55 -7.83
C ILE A 216 14.96 20.29 -6.35
N GLN A 217 15.79 19.27 -6.09
CA GLN A 217 16.12 18.82 -4.73
C GLN A 217 17.41 19.40 -4.15
N THR A 218 18.46 19.55 -4.98
CA THR A 218 19.81 20.00 -4.62
C THR A 218 20.45 20.62 -5.86
N PHE A 219 21.40 21.55 -5.69
CA PHE A 219 21.95 22.27 -6.84
C PHE A 219 22.80 21.36 -7.73
N ASN A 220 23.75 20.63 -7.12
CA ASN A 220 24.62 19.71 -7.85
C ASN A 220 23.85 18.53 -8.48
N GLY A 221 22.73 18.11 -7.87
CA GLY A 221 21.84 17.10 -8.44
C GLY A 221 21.12 17.62 -9.69
N PHE A 222 20.56 18.83 -9.61
CA PHE A 222 19.91 19.52 -10.72
C PHE A 222 20.85 19.69 -11.92
N ILE A 223 22.02 20.31 -11.73
CA ILE A 223 23.02 20.52 -12.80
C ILE A 223 23.46 19.20 -13.46
N LYS A 224 23.64 18.14 -12.67
CA LYS A 224 24.00 16.82 -13.21
C LYS A 224 22.86 16.19 -14.01
N SER A 225 21.62 16.30 -13.54
CA SER A 225 20.45 15.72 -14.20
C SER A 225 20.13 16.42 -15.53
N THR A 226 20.23 17.75 -15.58
CA THR A 226 20.03 18.52 -16.81
C THR A 226 21.16 18.29 -17.81
N ALA A 227 22.43 18.26 -17.38
CA ALA A 227 23.54 17.94 -18.27
C ALA A 227 23.41 16.55 -18.91
N LEU A 228 22.99 15.53 -18.15
CA LEU A 228 22.77 14.18 -18.66
C LEU A 228 21.61 14.13 -19.67
N ALA A 229 20.49 14.80 -19.37
CA ALA A 229 19.33 14.90 -20.26
C ALA A 229 19.49 15.94 -21.38
N ARG A 230 20.68 16.56 -21.52
CA ARG A 230 21.00 17.66 -22.46
C ARG A 230 19.99 18.81 -22.39
N THR A 231 19.51 19.11 -21.18
CA THR A 231 18.38 20.03 -20.94
C THR A 231 18.84 21.47 -20.71
N THR A 232 18.36 22.37 -21.57
CA THR A 232 18.48 23.83 -21.44
C THR A 232 17.82 24.31 -20.15
N ILE A 233 18.55 25.11 -19.39
CA ILE A 233 18.08 25.77 -18.17
C ILE A 233 17.80 27.24 -18.51
N PRO A 234 16.57 27.76 -18.32
CA PRO A 234 16.30 29.18 -18.48
C PRO A 234 17.18 30.02 -17.57
N LYS A 235 17.75 31.11 -18.08
CA LYS A 235 18.69 31.95 -17.32
C LYS A 235 18.11 32.41 -15.97
N ALA A 236 16.84 32.81 -15.94
CA ALA A 236 16.17 33.25 -14.71
C ALA A 236 16.12 32.16 -13.61
N LEU A 237 16.01 30.88 -13.98
CA LEU A 237 16.08 29.76 -13.04
C LEU A 237 17.51 29.56 -12.52
N MET A 238 18.53 29.73 -13.36
CA MET A 238 19.93 29.66 -12.92
C MET A 238 20.28 30.82 -11.98
N ASP A 239 19.96 32.05 -12.37
CA ASP A 239 20.22 33.27 -11.60
C ASP A 239 19.54 33.25 -10.21
N ALA A 240 18.42 32.54 -10.07
CA ALA A 240 17.72 32.33 -8.80
C ALA A 240 18.32 31.22 -7.90
N LEU A 241 19.02 30.24 -8.46
CA LEU A 241 19.56 29.08 -7.73
C LEU A 241 21.06 29.16 -7.43
N GLU A 242 21.86 29.68 -8.35
CA GLU A 242 23.32 29.83 -8.23
C GLU A 242 23.76 30.56 -6.95
N PRO A 243 23.10 31.65 -6.47
CA PRO A 243 23.45 32.30 -5.20
C PRO A 243 23.27 31.42 -3.96
N HIS A 244 22.49 30.34 -4.07
CA HIS A 244 22.13 29.45 -2.98
C HIS A 244 22.71 28.04 -3.12
N LYS A 245 23.57 27.77 -4.11
CA LYS A 245 24.07 26.44 -4.49
C LYS A 245 24.66 25.56 -3.37
N ASN A 246 25.13 26.17 -2.27
CA ASN A 246 25.67 25.48 -1.09
C ASN A 246 24.63 25.26 0.03
N ASN A 247 23.35 25.56 -0.22
CA ASN A 247 22.25 25.41 0.74
C ASN A 247 21.08 24.65 0.07
N ASP A 248 21.11 23.33 0.20
CA ASP A 248 20.10 22.43 -0.36
C ASP A 248 18.69 22.60 0.23
N GLU A 249 18.51 23.31 1.35
CA GLU A 249 17.19 23.69 1.83
C GLU A 249 16.63 24.86 1.02
N LYS A 250 17.43 25.94 0.87
CA LYS A 250 17.01 27.13 0.14
C LYS A 250 16.87 26.88 -1.36
N VAL A 251 17.75 26.05 -1.94
CA VAL A 251 17.63 25.59 -3.35
C VAL A 251 16.32 24.84 -3.57
N ARG A 252 15.89 23.99 -2.62
CA ARG A 252 14.62 23.26 -2.73
C ARG A 252 13.41 24.16 -2.55
N GLU A 253 13.46 25.13 -1.63
CA GLU A 253 12.37 26.11 -1.44
C GLU A 253 12.14 26.95 -2.71
N ILE A 254 13.22 27.48 -3.30
CA ILE A 254 13.16 28.29 -4.53
C ILE A 254 12.76 27.41 -5.71
N GLY A 255 13.39 26.24 -5.86
CA GLY A 255 13.11 25.29 -6.92
C GLY A 255 11.66 24.77 -6.91
N THR A 256 11.08 24.55 -5.73
CA THR A 256 9.65 24.19 -5.59
C THR A 256 8.76 25.29 -6.14
N LYS A 257 9.02 26.55 -5.81
CA LYS A 257 8.23 27.70 -6.28
C LYS A 257 8.32 27.88 -7.79
N VAL A 258 9.52 27.88 -8.37
CA VAL A 258 9.68 28.06 -9.83
C VAL A 258 9.05 26.89 -10.61
N VAL A 259 9.22 25.64 -10.15
CA VAL A 259 8.59 24.48 -10.80
C VAL A 259 7.06 24.49 -10.61
N ALA A 260 6.55 25.01 -9.48
CA ALA A 260 5.11 25.23 -9.31
C ALA A 260 4.57 26.28 -10.29
N ASP A 261 5.26 27.40 -10.50
CA ASP A 261 4.86 28.42 -11.46
C ASP A 261 4.91 27.91 -12.91
N MET A 262 5.88 27.06 -13.25
CA MET A 262 5.88 26.31 -14.52
C MET A 262 4.61 25.46 -14.66
N CYS A 263 4.27 24.66 -13.64
CA CYS A 263 3.10 23.78 -13.66
C CYS A 263 1.78 24.57 -13.73
N ARG A 264 1.65 25.66 -12.97
CA ARG A 264 0.52 26.60 -13.01
C ARG A 264 0.32 27.14 -14.43
N ARG A 265 1.41 27.59 -15.08
CA ARG A 265 1.37 28.07 -16.46
C ARG A 265 0.92 26.97 -17.43
N ILE A 266 1.54 25.79 -17.38
CA ILE A 266 1.21 24.63 -18.23
C ILE A 266 -0.27 24.24 -18.14
N LEU A 267 -0.86 24.27 -16.94
CA LEU A 267 -2.28 23.94 -16.72
C LEU A 267 -3.24 25.06 -17.14
N SER A 268 -2.77 26.32 -17.18
CA SER A 268 -3.57 27.49 -17.56
C SER A 268 -3.63 27.76 -19.07
N GLU A 269 -2.67 27.24 -19.83
CA GLU A 269 -2.56 27.45 -21.29
C GLU A 269 -3.51 26.49 -22.05
N ASP A 270 -4.19 26.99 -23.09
CA ASP A 270 -5.11 26.21 -23.92
C ASP A 270 -4.37 25.31 -24.92
N ILE A 271 -3.71 24.29 -24.37
CA ILE A 271 -2.92 23.26 -25.08
C ILE A 271 -3.39 21.83 -24.74
N GLY A 272 -4.53 21.70 -24.05
CA GLY A 272 -5.15 20.42 -23.69
C GLY A 272 -4.43 19.63 -22.60
N ILE A 273 -3.67 20.29 -21.72
CA ILE A 273 -2.93 19.65 -20.63
C ILE A 273 -3.71 19.74 -19.32
N ARG A 274 -3.91 18.58 -18.68
CA ARG A 274 -4.51 18.42 -17.33
C ARG A 274 -3.73 17.47 -16.41
N GLY A 275 -2.69 16.80 -16.95
CA GLY A 275 -1.84 15.87 -16.20
C GLY A 275 -0.47 16.45 -15.89
N LEU A 276 0.13 16.04 -14.77
CA LEU A 276 1.54 16.28 -14.44
C LEU A 276 2.19 14.95 -14.02
N HIS A 277 3.18 14.46 -14.76
CA HIS A 277 3.96 13.28 -14.37
C HIS A 277 5.21 13.74 -13.62
N PHE A 278 5.42 13.31 -12.38
CA PHE A 278 6.56 13.76 -11.57
C PHE A 278 7.68 12.72 -11.46
N TYR A 279 8.88 13.11 -11.91
CA TYR A 279 10.12 12.37 -11.69
C TYR A 279 10.53 12.46 -10.22
N THR A 280 10.16 11.46 -9.41
CA THR A 280 10.39 11.53 -7.95
C THR A 280 11.85 11.39 -7.56
N MET A 281 12.69 10.83 -8.45
CA MET A 281 14.07 10.41 -8.16
C MET A 281 14.16 9.47 -6.93
N ASN A 282 13.12 8.67 -6.67
CA ASN A 282 12.95 7.87 -5.45
C ASN A 282 12.99 8.72 -4.15
N LEU A 283 12.55 9.98 -4.20
CA LEU A 283 12.47 10.89 -3.05
C LEU A 283 11.04 11.41 -2.84
N GLU A 284 10.65 11.56 -1.58
CA GLU A 284 9.30 11.99 -1.19
C GLU A 284 9.19 13.51 -1.01
N LYS A 285 10.18 14.14 -0.36
CA LYS A 285 10.07 15.52 0.16
C LYS A 285 9.75 16.56 -0.93
N GLY A 286 10.54 16.65 -2.01
CA GLY A 286 10.32 17.67 -3.04
C GLY A 286 9.03 17.48 -3.84
N THR A 287 8.64 16.23 -4.14
CA THR A 287 7.36 15.95 -4.84
C THR A 287 6.16 16.32 -3.95
N ARG A 288 6.21 15.96 -2.66
CA ARG A 288 5.22 16.35 -1.65
C ARG A 288 5.11 17.88 -1.54
N MET A 289 6.24 18.58 -1.36
CA MET A 289 6.28 20.05 -1.27
C MET A 289 5.71 20.73 -2.53
N LEU A 290 5.97 20.17 -3.72
CA LEU A 290 5.46 20.70 -4.99
C LEU A 290 3.95 20.48 -5.16
N LEU A 291 3.41 19.33 -4.73
CA LEU A 291 1.96 19.12 -4.69
C LEU A 291 1.27 20.03 -3.66
N GLU A 292 1.90 20.23 -2.49
CA GLU A 292 1.41 21.15 -1.46
C GLU A 292 1.38 22.60 -1.96
N GLU A 293 2.46 23.09 -2.58
CA GLU A 293 2.54 24.43 -3.22
C GLU A 293 1.52 24.58 -4.38
N LEU A 294 1.27 23.52 -5.14
CA LEU A 294 0.25 23.52 -6.20
C LEU A 294 -1.20 23.35 -5.69
N ASN A 295 -1.40 23.09 -4.40
CA ASN A 295 -2.68 22.66 -3.82
C ASN A 295 -3.24 21.36 -4.46
N LEU A 296 -2.36 20.55 -5.05
CA LEU A 296 -2.63 19.23 -5.63
C LEU A 296 -2.31 18.10 -4.64
N VAL A 297 -2.63 18.31 -3.36
CA VAL A 297 -2.78 17.21 -2.41
C VAL A 297 -4.23 16.72 -2.48
N PRO A 298 -4.48 15.40 -2.34
CA PRO A 298 -5.85 14.91 -2.32
C PRO A 298 -6.59 15.53 -1.13
N ARG A 299 -7.73 16.16 -1.43
CA ARG A 299 -8.74 16.42 -0.40
C ARG A 299 -9.14 15.09 0.22
N VAL A 300 -9.56 15.10 1.49
CA VAL A 300 -9.92 13.90 2.25
C VAL A 300 -11.10 13.12 1.63
N GLU A 301 -11.74 13.71 0.62
CA GLU A 301 -12.76 13.17 -0.29
C GLU A 301 -12.32 11.96 -1.14
N VAL A 302 -11.05 11.52 -1.11
CA VAL A 302 -10.63 10.21 -1.65
C VAL A 302 -11.08 9.08 -0.72
N VAL A 303 -12.40 8.90 -0.68
CA VAL A 303 -13.11 7.79 -0.03
C VAL A 303 -12.47 6.46 -0.46
N LYS A 304 -11.97 5.68 0.51
CA LYS A 304 -11.48 4.32 0.25
C LYS A 304 -12.65 3.50 -0.30
N PRO A 305 -12.56 2.83 -1.48
CA PRO A 305 -13.72 2.13 -2.05
C PRO A 305 -14.19 0.93 -1.21
N LEU A 306 -13.28 0.39 -0.39
CA LEU A 306 -13.43 -0.70 0.57
C LEU A 306 -12.56 -0.32 1.80
N PRO A 307 -12.79 -0.86 3.02
CA PRO A 307 -11.97 -0.52 4.18
C PRO A 307 -10.50 -0.95 4.02
N TRP A 308 -10.26 -2.01 3.24
CA TRP A 308 -8.95 -2.56 2.88
C TRP A 308 -8.55 -2.25 1.43
N ARG A 309 -7.26 -2.46 1.08
CA ARG A 309 -6.73 -2.22 -0.27
C ARG A 309 -7.08 -3.36 -1.23
N GLN A 310 -7.73 -3.01 -2.34
CA GLN A 310 -8.08 -3.93 -3.41
C GLN A 310 -6.86 -4.21 -4.32
N SER A 311 -6.67 -5.47 -4.70
CA SER A 311 -5.71 -5.85 -5.74
C SER A 311 -6.23 -5.47 -7.12
N LEU A 312 -5.31 -5.13 -8.02
CA LEU A 312 -5.60 -4.86 -9.43
C LEU A 312 -5.30 -6.07 -10.35
N THR A 313 -4.80 -7.18 -9.80
CA THR A 313 -4.51 -8.41 -10.56
C THR A 313 -5.79 -9.00 -11.19
N PRO A 314 -5.70 -9.69 -12.35
CA PRO A 314 -6.88 -9.96 -13.19
C PRO A 314 -7.95 -10.80 -12.52
N ASN A 315 -7.55 -11.80 -11.72
CA ASN A 315 -8.45 -12.73 -11.04
C ASN A 315 -9.08 -12.09 -9.79
N ARG A 316 -8.33 -11.23 -9.08
CA ARG A 316 -8.72 -10.68 -7.76
C ARG A 316 -9.39 -9.31 -7.81
N ARG A 317 -9.34 -8.58 -8.93
CA ARG A 317 -9.93 -7.22 -9.05
C ARG A 317 -11.45 -7.11 -8.87
N THR A 318 -12.15 -8.23 -8.71
CA THR A 318 -13.59 -8.32 -8.36
C THR A 318 -13.84 -8.73 -6.91
N GLU A 319 -12.80 -9.08 -6.16
CA GLU A 319 -12.85 -9.32 -4.71
C GLU A 319 -13.43 -8.07 -4.02
N THR A 320 -14.48 -8.28 -3.23
CA THR A 320 -15.14 -7.19 -2.47
C THR A 320 -15.41 -7.56 -1.01
N ILE A 321 -15.04 -8.77 -0.56
CA ILE A 321 -15.21 -9.23 0.84
C ILE A 321 -13.94 -9.94 1.32
N ARG A 322 -13.54 -9.70 2.59
CA ARG A 322 -12.46 -10.43 3.28
C ARG A 322 -12.84 -10.78 4.73
N PRO A 323 -12.28 -11.85 5.32
CA PRO A 323 -12.30 -12.05 6.78
C PRO A 323 -11.49 -10.96 7.49
N ILE A 324 -11.98 -10.50 8.65
CA ILE A 324 -11.36 -9.39 9.41
C ILE A 324 -9.97 -9.71 9.98
N PHE A 325 -9.66 -10.99 10.18
CA PHE A 325 -8.48 -11.47 10.92
C PHE A 325 -7.14 -10.96 10.35
N TRP A 326 -7.01 -10.89 9.02
CA TRP A 326 -5.79 -10.40 8.36
C TRP A 326 -5.80 -8.90 8.05
N ALA A 327 -6.67 -8.09 8.66
CA ALA A 327 -6.69 -6.63 8.45
C ALA A 327 -5.29 -6.00 8.61
N ASN A 328 -4.61 -6.33 9.72
CA ASN A 328 -3.25 -5.87 10.03
C ASN A 328 -2.14 -6.67 9.31
N ARG A 329 -2.49 -7.67 8.49
CA ARG A 329 -1.54 -8.59 7.82
C ARG A 329 -1.92 -8.88 6.36
N THR A 330 -2.36 -7.84 5.64
CA THR A 330 -2.83 -7.91 4.24
C THR A 330 -1.90 -8.70 3.30
N LYS A 331 -0.57 -8.62 3.49
CA LYS A 331 0.40 -9.37 2.65
C LYS A 331 0.27 -10.89 2.79
N SER A 332 0.07 -11.40 4.01
CA SER A 332 -0.09 -12.84 4.26
C SER A 332 -1.40 -13.36 3.64
N TYR A 333 -2.50 -12.64 3.86
CA TYR A 333 -3.78 -12.98 3.24
C TYR A 333 -3.69 -13.09 1.72
N LEU A 334 -2.97 -12.16 1.07
CA LEU A 334 -2.82 -12.14 -0.39
C LEU A 334 -2.08 -13.38 -0.91
N SER A 335 -0.97 -13.83 -0.29
CA SER A 335 -0.28 -15.05 -0.74
C SER A 335 -1.06 -16.33 -0.40
N ARG A 336 -1.59 -16.46 0.83
CA ARG A 336 -2.45 -17.58 1.28
C ARG A 336 -3.67 -17.86 0.40
N THR A 337 -4.08 -16.87 -0.38
CA THR A 337 -5.22 -16.95 -1.31
C THR A 337 -4.82 -16.69 -2.76
N GLU A 338 -3.53 -16.57 -3.11
CA GLU A 338 -3.09 -16.24 -4.48
C GLU A 338 -3.54 -17.29 -5.51
N ASN A 339 -3.51 -18.57 -5.09
CA ASN A 339 -3.93 -19.74 -5.87
C ASN A 339 -5.45 -20.02 -5.82
N TRP A 340 -6.28 -19.04 -5.47
CA TRP A 340 -7.75 -19.16 -5.59
C TRP A 340 -8.22 -18.87 -7.03
N ASP A 341 -9.02 -19.78 -7.59
CA ASP A 341 -9.62 -19.66 -8.93
C ASP A 341 -10.65 -18.51 -9.01
N GLU A 342 -11.49 -18.39 -7.98
CA GLU A 342 -12.51 -17.33 -7.85
C GLU A 342 -12.40 -16.62 -6.48
N TYR A 343 -12.84 -15.35 -6.41
CA TYR A 343 -12.73 -14.51 -5.22
C TYR A 343 -14.10 -13.94 -4.78
N PRO A 344 -14.42 -13.93 -3.48
CA PRO A 344 -15.74 -13.51 -2.96
C PRO A 344 -16.21 -12.13 -3.42
N ASN A 345 -17.43 -12.09 -3.98
CA ASN A 345 -18.06 -10.87 -4.50
C ASN A 345 -19.53 -10.70 -4.03
N GLY A 346 -19.83 -9.60 -3.34
CA GLY A 346 -21.18 -9.25 -2.85
C GLY A 346 -21.73 -10.11 -1.69
N ARG A 347 -21.56 -11.43 -1.74
CA ARG A 347 -21.73 -12.36 -0.60
C ARG A 347 -20.53 -13.28 -0.50
N PHE A 348 -20.09 -13.56 0.73
CA PHE A 348 -19.11 -14.61 0.97
C PHE A 348 -19.85 -15.94 0.85
N GLY A 349 -19.39 -16.79 -0.06
CA GLY A 349 -20.10 -18.00 -0.47
C GLY A 349 -19.84 -19.19 0.45
N ASP A 350 -20.01 -20.38 -0.13
CA ASP A 350 -19.66 -21.65 0.53
C ASP A 350 -18.14 -21.70 0.81
N SER A 351 -17.77 -21.61 2.08
CA SER A 351 -16.38 -21.53 2.56
C SER A 351 -15.56 -22.83 2.38
N ARG A 352 -16.14 -23.85 1.74
CA ARG A 352 -15.51 -25.15 1.44
C ARG A 352 -14.69 -25.18 0.15
N SER A 353 -14.42 -24.03 -0.49
CA SER A 353 -13.71 -23.94 -1.77
C SER A 353 -12.68 -22.80 -1.82
N PRO A 354 -11.45 -23.09 -2.28
CA PRO A 354 -10.57 -24.11 -1.69
C PRO A 354 -9.97 -23.61 -0.36
N ALA A 355 -9.56 -24.54 0.51
CA ALA A 355 -8.95 -24.18 1.80
C ALA A 355 -7.75 -23.23 1.63
N TYR A 356 -7.56 -22.33 2.61
CA TYR A 356 -6.41 -21.42 2.67
C TYR A 356 -5.10 -22.19 2.49
N GLY A 357 -4.27 -21.74 1.56
CA GLY A 357 -3.03 -22.43 1.23
C GLY A 357 -2.05 -22.48 2.40
N GLU A 358 -1.23 -23.53 2.43
CA GLU A 358 0.06 -23.47 3.12
C GLU A 358 0.88 -22.31 2.55
N LEU A 359 1.59 -21.58 3.40
CA LEU A 359 2.33 -20.38 3.01
C LEU A 359 3.50 -20.72 2.08
N ASP A 360 3.46 -20.14 0.89
CA ASP A 360 4.36 -20.42 -0.23
C ASP A 360 5.75 -19.81 -0.03
N GLY A 361 6.76 -20.66 0.16
CA GLY A 361 8.19 -20.34 0.09
C GLY A 361 8.79 -19.51 1.23
N TYR A 362 8.08 -18.48 1.71
CA TYR A 362 8.56 -17.53 2.72
C TYR A 362 8.09 -17.83 4.15
N GLY A 363 7.11 -18.71 4.31
CA GLY A 363 6.56 -19.10 5.61
C GLY A 363 5.84 -17.94 6.32
N ILE A 364 5.83 -17.98 7.65
CA ILE A 364 5.33 -16.90 8.52
C ILE A 364 6.56 -16.13 9.01
N TRP A 365 6.53 -14.80 9.03
CA TRP A 365 7.61 -13.98 9.59
C TRP A 365 7.15 -12.69 10.26
N LEU A 366 8.01 -12.21 11.18
CA LEU A 366 8.00 -10.87 11.76
C LEU A 366 8.88 -9.91 10.93
N LYS A 367 8.51 -8.63 10.87
CA LYS A 367 9.26 -7.59 10.14
C LYS A 367 10.55 -7.18 10.88
N GLN A 368 10.54 -7.29 12.20
CA GLN A 368 11.55 -6.75 13.12
C GLN A 368 12.75 -7.69 13.29
N THR A 369 13.97 -7.16 13.29
CA THR A 369 15.16 -7.91 13.72
C THR A 369 15.17 -8.14 15.24
N LYS A 370 16.11 -8.94 15.75
CA LYS A 370 16.33 -9.11 17.20
C LYS A 370 16.60 -7.78 17.90
N GLU A 371 17.41 -6.92 17.29
CA GLU A 371 17.78 -5.60 17.81
C GLU A 371 16.59 -4.65 17.84
N GLU A 372 15.78 -4.64 16.78
CA GLU A 372 14.56 -3.84 16.69
C GLU A 372 13.49 -4.31 17.68
N ALA A 373 13.30 -5.62 17.83
CA ALA A 373 12.38 -6.22 18.80
C ALA A 373 12.79 -5.90 20.25
N ASN A 374 14.08 -5.97 20.59
CA ASN A 374 14.56 -5.54 21.91
C ASN A 374 14.36 -4.03 22.14
N LYS A 375 14.47 -3.19 21.09
CA LYS A 375 14.22 -1.75 21.17
C LYS A 375 12.72 -1.39 21.29
N LEU A 376 11.84 -2.16 20.66
CA LEU A 376 10.38 -1.94 20.65
C LEU A 376 9.71 -2.55 21.89
N TRP A 377 9.94 -3.84 22.12
CA TRP A 377 9.21 -4.66 23.08
C TRP A 377 10.00 -4.91 24.37
N GLY A 378 11.27 -4.49 24.45
CA GLY A 378 12.12 -4.75 25.60
C GLY A 378 12.36 -6.25 25.82
N GLN A 379 12.56 -6.64 27.07
CA GLN A 379 12.70 -8.03 27.52
C GLN A 379 11.72 -8.28 28.66
N PRO A 380 10.42 -8.54 28.38
CA PRO A 380 9.42 -8.73 29.42
C PRO A 380 9.74 -9.98 30.25
N THR A 381 9.63 -9.89 31.58
CA THR A 381 9.92 -10.97 32.53
C THR A 381 8.69 -11.42 33.32
N SER A 382 7.61 -10.64 33.24
CA SER A 382 6.31 -10.93 33.87
C SER A 382 5.14 -10.69 32.90
N PHE A 383 4.00 -11.35 33.14
CA PHE A 383 2.77 -11.10 32.36
C PHE A 383 2.31 -9.64 32.45
N ALA A 384 2.55 -8.94 33.57
CA ALA A 384 2.22 -7.52 33.72
C ALA A 384 3.00 -6.62 32.74
N GLU A 385 4.25 -6.97 32.41
CA GLU A 385 5.04 -6.26 31.39
C GLU A 385 4.54 -6.57 29.97
N ILE A 386 4.05 -7.79 29.71
CA ILE A 386 3.36 -8.12 28.44
C ILE A 386 2.06 -7.32 28.30
N ASN A 387 1.20 -7.30 29.33
CA ASN A 387 -0.02 -6.48 29.36
C ASN A 387 0.31 -5.01 29.00
N ALA A 388 1.30 -4.43 29.68
CA ALA A 388 1.71 -3.04 29.49
C ALA A 388 2.21 -2.73 28.06
N LEU A 389 2.83 -3.68 27.35
CA LEU A 389 3.20 -3.50 25.93
C LEU A 389 1.98 -3.33 25.03
N PHE A 390 0.95 -4.15 25.22
CA PHE A 390 -0.28 -4.07 24.43
C PHE A 390 -1.10 -2.82 24.79
N SER A 391 -1.18 -2.46 26.08
CA SER A 391 -1.84 -1.23 26.53
C SER A 391 -1.16 0.03 25.96
N ARG A 392 0.18 0.04 25.90
CA ARG A 392 0.96 1.09 25.22
C ARG A 392 0.73 1.12 23.72
N PHE A 393 0.60 -0.03 23.06
CA PHE A 393 0.20 -0.08 21.65
C PHE A 393 -1.16 0.59 21.44
N CYS A 394 -2.19 0.21 22.21
CA CYS A 394 -3.53 0.79 22.09
C CYS A 394 -3.59 2.31 22.35
N ARG A 395 -2.70 2.84 23.21
CA ARG A 395 -2.54 4.28 23.47
C ARG A 395 -1.71 5.03 22.42
N GLY A 396 -0.99 4.32 21.54
CA GLY A 396 -0.08 4.89 20.54
C GLY A 396 1.37 5.08 21.02
N ASP A 397 1.69 4.71 22.26
CA ASP A 397 3.04 4.79 22.87
C ASP A 397 4.01 3.71 22.35
N LEU A 398 3.54 2.80 21.50
CA LEU A 398 4.30 1.73 20.88
C LEU A 398 3.82 1.56 19.41
N PRO A 399 4.72 1.58 18.40
CA PRO A 399 4.30 1.66 17.00
C PRO A 399 4.05 0.31 16.30
N ALA A 400 4.28 -0.83 16.97
CA ALA A 400 4.08 -2.17 16.41
C ALA A 400 3.98 -3.25 17.50
N LEU A 401 3.29 -4.34 17.18
CA LEU A 401 3.22 -5.61 17.93
C LEU A 401 3.52 -6.79 16.97
N PRO A 402 3.79 -8.02 17.45
CA PRO A 402 4.00 -9.18 16.57
C PRO A 402 2.87 -9.42 15.54
N TRP A 403 1.63 -9.05 15.90
CA TRP A 403 0.44 -9.18 15.06
C TRP A 403 0.10 -7.94 14.22
N SER A 404 0.76 -6.79 14.44
CA SER A 404 0.57 -5.54 13.67
C SER A 404 1.91 -4.85 13.42
N ASP A 405 2.38 -4.86 12.16
CA ASP A 405 3.65 -4.24 11.76
C ASP A 405 3.58 -2.70 11.61
N SER A 406 2.41 -2.13 11.92
CA SER A 406 2.09 -0.70 11.86
C SER A 406 1.33 -0.24 13.12
N ALA A 407 1.36 1.07 13.34
CA ALA A 407 0.73 1.73 14.48
C ALA A 407 -0.81 1.64 14.41
N PRO A 408 -1.54 1.81 15.53
CA PRO A 408 -3.00 1.70 15.56
C PRO A 408 -3.70 2.56 14.50
N ALA A 409 -4.79 2.02 13.96
CA ALA A 409 -5.63 2.74 13.00
C ALA A 409 -6.33 3.94 13.66
N SER A 410 -6.74 4.92 12.86
CA SER A 410 -7.47 6.11 13.33
C SER A 410 -8.72 5.75 14.13
N GLU A 411 -9.44 4.70 13.74
CA GLU A 411 -10.62 4.19 14.45
C GLU A 411 -10.31 3.59 15.83
N THR A 412 -9.13 2.99 16.01
CA THR A 412 -8.69 2.47 17.31
C THR A 412 -8.62 3.58 18.37
N THR A 413 -8.37 4.84 17.96
CA THR A 413 -8.31 5.99 18.88
C THR A 413 -9.63 6.27 19.60
N VAL A 414 -10.77 5.83 19.06
CA VAL A 414 -12.11 6.00 19.66
C VAL A 414 -12.31 5.09 20.88
N ILE A 415 -11.62 3.94 20.91
CA ILE A 415 -11.74 2.89 21.95
C ILE A 415 -10.41 2.59 22.66
N SER A 416 -9.37 3.39 22.41
CA SER A 416 -7.99 3.20 22.88
C SER A 416 -7.89 2.93 24.39
N GLU A 417 -8.55 3.75 25.22
CA GLU A 417 -8.56 3.57 26.68
C GLU A 417 -9.44 2.42 27.16
N SER A 418 -10.43 1.96 26.38
CA SER A 418 -11.18 0.75 26.69
C SER A 418 -10.33 -0.48 26.40
N LEU A 419 -9.71 -0.53 25.21
CA LEU A 419 -8.75 -1.58 24.83
C LEU A 419 -7.58 -1.64 25.80
N ALA A 420 -6.97 -0.50 26.16
CA ALA A 420 -5.84 -0.48 27.08
C ALA A 420 -6.21 -1.04 28.47
N LYS A 421 -7.41 -0.77 29.00
CA LYS A 421 -7.90 -1.39 30.25
C LYS A 421 -8.10 -2.91 30.12
N LEU A 422 -8.58 -3.39 28.98
CA LEU A 422 -8.69 -4.82 28.69
C LEU A 422 -7.31 -5.49 28.68
N ASN A 423 -6.32 -4.85 28.04
CA ASN A 423 -4.93 -5.33 28.02
C ASN A 423 -4.28 -5.27 29.40
N ASP A 424 -4.47 -4.18 30.16
CA ASP A 424 -4.00 -4.03 31.55
C ASP A 424 -4.54 -5.18 32.44
N LEU A 425 -5.78 -5.64 32.20
CA LEU A 425 -6.41 -6.80 32.86
C LEU A 425 -5.91 -8.18 32.37
N GLY A 426 -5.25 -8.27 31.22
CA GLY A 426 -4.75 -9.53 30.63
C GLY A 426 -5.56 -10.09 29.46
N PHE A 427 -6.48 -9.31 28.88
CA PHE A 427 -7.12 -9.60 27.59
C PHE A 427 -6.28 -8.96 26.48
N LEU A 428 -5.34 -9.72 25.91
CA LEU A 428 -4.29 -9.23 25.02
C LEU A 428 -4.80 -9.02 23.59
N THR A 429 -5.32 -7.82 23.29
CA THR A 429 -6.03 -7.52 22.03
C THR A 429 -5.09 -7.40 20.83
N ILE A 430 -5.39 -8.12 19.75
CA ILE A 430 -4.62 -8.11 18.50
C ILE A 430 -5.36 -7.49 17.31
N ASN A 431 -6.70 -7.35 17.40
CA ASN A 431 -7.55 -6.76 16.37
C ASN A 431 -8.82 -6.15 17.01
N SER A 432 -9.36 -5.08 16.44
CA SER A 432 -10.49 -4.34 17.02
C SER A 432 -11.10 -3.34 16.04
N GLN A 433 -12.43 -3.24 15.99
CA GLN A 433 -13.17 -2.19 15.28
C GLN A 433 -14.23 -1.60 16.24
N PRO A 434 -14.24 -0.28 16.49
CA PRO A 434 -15.28 0.33 17.33
C PRO A 434 -16.64 0.22 16.66
N ALA A 435 -17.70 0.19 17.47
CA ALA A 435 -19.06 0.24 16.95
C ALA A 435 -19.40 1.61 16.36
N VAL A 436 -20.00 1.57 15.18
CA VAL A 436 -20.57 2.72 14.49
C VAL A 436 -22.09 2.51 14.37
N ASP A 437 -22.86 3.60 14.42
CA ASP A 437 -24.25 3.66 13.94
C ASP A 437 -24.35 4.84 12.97
N GLY A 438 -24.76 4.58 11.72
CA GLY A 438 -25.20 5.62 10.78
C GLY A 438 -24.17 6.68 10.36
N CYS A 439 -22.86 6.52 10.59
CA CYS A 439 -21.88 7.57 10.23
C CYS A 439 -21.82 7.80 8.72
N LYS A 440 -21.45 9.03 8.31
CA LYS A 440 -21.27 9.37 6.89
C LYS A 440 -20.08 8.63 6.27
N SER A 441 -20.14 8.45 4.96
CA SER A 441 -19.04 7.96 4.13
C SER A 441 -17.81 8.86 4.12
N GLU A 442 -18.03 10.17 4.22
CA GLU A 442 -16.99 11.19 4.29
C GLU A 442 -16.38 11.33 5.70
N ASP A 443 -16.74 10.44 6.64
CA ASP A 443 -16.19 10.47 7.99
C ASP A 443 -14.68 10.19 7.98
N ARG A 444 -13.92 11.02 8.70
CA ARG A 444 -12.45 11.00 8.65
C ARG A 444 -11.83 9.81 9.39
N VAL A 445 -12.61 9.11 10.22
CA VAL A 445 -12.14 8.05 11.11
C VAL A 445 -12.62 6.69 10.61
N HIS A 446 -13.90 6.59 10.21
CA HIS A 446 -14.58 5.35 9.84
C HIS A 446 -15.04 5.30 8.36
N GLY A 447 -14.86 6.38 7.59
CA GLY A 447 -15.34 6.49 6.21
C GLY A 447 -14.65 5.55 5.21
N TRP A 448 -15.45 4.69 4.58
CA TRP A 448 -15.11 3.88 3.41
C TRP A 448 -16.40 3.66 2.59
N GLY A 449 -16.28 3.56 1.26
CA GLY A 449 -17.43 3.55 0.36
C GLY A 449 -18.34 4.78 0.52
N PRO A 450 -19.57 4.75 -0.01
CA PRO A 450 -20.70 5.46 0.59
C PRO A 450 -21.01 4.87 2.00
N ALA A 451 -22.07 5.27 2.70
CA ALA A 451 -22.05 5.26 4.18
C ALA A 451 -22.25 3.90 4.95
N HIS A 452 -21.70 3.82 6.17
CA HIS A 452 -22.06 2.97 7.36
C HIS A 452 -21.13 1.78 7.82
N GLY A 453 -21.53 1.10 8.93
CA GLY A 453 -20.85 0.12 9.84
C GLY A 453 -21.44 0.30 11.27
N TYR A 454 -21.35 -0.50 12.36
CA TYR A 454 -20.85 -1.85 12.81
C TYR A 454 -19.48 -2.02 13.57
N ALA A 455 -19.20 -3.18 14.26
CA ALA A 455 -18.27 -3.37 15.42
C ALA A 455 -17.57 -4.76 15.60
N TYR A 456 -16.38 -4.86 16.25
CA TYR A 456 -15.62 -6.14 16.48
C TYR A 456 -14.47 -6.08 17.55
N LEU A 457 -14.11 -7.22 18.19
CA LEU A 457 -12.88 -7.40 19.01
C LEU A 457 -12.21 -8.79 18.85
N GLU A 458 -10.87 -8.84 19.01
CA GLU A 458 -10.05 -10.07 18.99
C GLU A 458 -8.85 -10.01 19.95
N PHE A 459 -8.60 -11.07 20.72
CA PHE A 459 -7.59 -11.10 21.79
C PHE A 459 -7.11 -12.51 22.16
N PHE A 460 -5.92 -12.59 22.76
CA PHE A 460 -5.47 -13.76 23.52
C PHE A 460 -5.81 -13.61 25.01
N VAL A 461 -6.10 -14.72 25.69
CA VAL A 461 -6.43 -14.73 27.13
C VAL A 461 -6.02 -16.06 27.80
N GLN A 462 -5.65 -16.01 29.09
CA GLN A 462 -5.39 -17.22 29.87
C GLN A 462 -6.71 -17.96 30.24
N PRO A 463 -6.72 -19.31 30.32
CA PRO A 463 -7.93 -20.09 30.58
C PRO A 463 -8.71 -19.65 31.84
N ASP A 464 -8.03 -19.40 32.96
CA ASP A 464 -8.64 -18.94 34.21
C ASP A 464 -9.44 -17.63 34.04
N LEU A 465 -8.91 -16.68 33.26
CA LEU A 465 -9.56 -15.39 33.03
C LEU A 465 -10.69 -15.50 31.99
N LEU A 466 -10.57 -16.39 31.00
CA LEU A 466 -11.68 -16.70 30.09
C LEU A 466 -12.85 -17.38 30.83
N ALA A 467 -12.57 -18.21 31.84
CA ALA A 467 -13.59 -18.84 32.66
C ALA A 467 -14.44 -17.83 33.46
N LEU A 468 -13.90 -16.63 33.76
CA LEU A 468 -14.66 -15.51 34.34
C LEU A 468 -15.43 -14.71 33.27
N LEU A 469 -14.89 -14.60 32.06
CA LEU A 469 -15.51 -13.85 30.97
C LEU A 469 -16.71 -14.58 30.33
N LEU A 470 -16.59 -15.89 30.08
CA LEU A 470 -17.62 -16.67 29.37
C LEU A 470 -19.01 -16.61 30.03
N PRO A 471 -19.17 -16.73 31.35
CA PRO A 471 -20.48 -16.59 32.01
C PRO A 471 -21.13 -15.21 31.88
N HIS A 472 -20.39 -14.17 31.50
CA HIS A 472 -20.95 -12.85 31.16
C HIS A 472 -21.30 -12.77 29.67
N VAL A 473 -20.45 -13.31 28.80
CA VAL A 473 -20.66 -13.38 27.34
C VAL A 473 -21.88 -14.23 26.98
N GLU A 474 -21.99 -15.44 27.54
CA GLU A 474 -23.04 -16.41 27.23
C GLU A 474 -24.43 -16.03 27.76
N ARG A 475 -24.53 -14.92 28.53
CA ARG A 475 -25.81 -14.38 29.02
C ARG A 475 -26.38 -13.26 28.15
N ASP A 476 -25.57 -12.67 27.26
CA ASP A 476 -26.04 -11.61 26.36
C ASP A 476 -26.36 -12.21 24.97
N PRO A 477 -27.64 -12.27 24.55
CA PRO A 477 -28.02 -12.83 23.25
C PRO A 477 -27.51 -12.00 22.07
N ASN A 478 -26.99 -10.79 22.31
CA ASN A 478 -26.39 -9.94 21.27
C ASN A 478 -24.91 -10.27 21.06
N ILE A 479 -24.26 -11.11 21.88
CA ILE A 479 -22.85 -11.46 21.69
C ILE A 479 -22.72 -12.79 20.93
N THR A 480 -21.98 -12.79 19.83
CA THR A 480 -21.50 -14.00 19.15
C THR A 480 -19.98 -14.09 19.28
N TYR A 481 -19.45 -15.27 19.62
CA TYR A 481 -18.02 -15.46 19.89
C TYR A 481 -17.46 -16.74 19.26
N TYR A 482 -16.14 -16.76 19.06
CA TYR A 482 -15.37 -17.98 18.83
C TYR A 482 -14.13 -17.99 19.75
N VAL A 483 -13.92 -19.10 20.46
CA VAL A 483 -12.74 -19.41 21.28
C VAL A 483 -12.05 -20.61 20.64
N ILE A 484 -10.73 -20.54 20.43
CA ILE A 484 -9.96 -21.68 19.93
C ILE A 484 -8.61 -21.79 20.66
N ASN A 485 -8.18 -23.02 20.97
CA ASN A 485 -6.82 -23.30 21.44
C ASN A 485 -5.87 -23.58 20.27
N LYS A 486 -4.57 -23.61 20.54
CA LYS A 486 -3.49 -23.95 19.58
C LYS A 486 -3.78 -25.25 18.80
N GLN A 487 -4.32 -26.26 19.49
CA GLN A 487 -4.62 -27.59 18.97
C GLN A 487 -5.78 -27.62 17.97
N GLY A 488 -6.70 -26.64 18.03
CA GLY A 488 -7.86 -26.52 17.14
C GLY A 488 -9.21 -26.78 17.79
N ASP A 489 -9.28 -26.97 19.11
CA ASP A 489 -10.53 -27.18 19.83
C ASP A 489 -11.35 -25.87 19.85
N LEU A 490 -12.35 -25.79 18.98
CA LEU A 490 -13.22 -24.63 18.77
C LEU A 490 -14.47 -24.68 19.68
N ARG A 491 -14.74 -23.60 20.40
CA ARG A 491 -15.99 -23.34 21.14
C ARG A 491 -16.64 -22.06 20.63
N THR A 492 -17.95 -22.10 20.37
CA THR A 492 -18.75 -20.96 19.90
C THR A 492 -20.18 -21.09 20.41
N ASN A 493 -20.91 -19.97 20.44
CA ASN A 493 -22.37 -19.95 20.60
C ASN A 493 -23.14 -19.76 19.27
N THR A 494 -22.45 -19.65 18.13
CA THR A 494 -23.08 -19.55 16.81
C THR A 494 -23.65 -20.91 16.38
N LEU A 495 -24.92 -20.95 15.98
CA LEU A 495 -25.64 -22.17 15.56
C LEU A 495 -25.72 -22.34 14.03
N SER A 496 -24.81 -21.71 13.29
CA SER A 496 -24.86 -21.54 11.83
C SER A 496 -23.46 -21.37 11.27
N ASP A 497 -23.10 -22.15 10.25
CA ASP A 497 -21.82 -22.06 9.51
C ASP A 497 -21.78 -20.86 8.53
N GLY A 498 -22.78 -19.98 8.60
CA GLY A 498 -22.88 -18.77 7.78
C GLY A 498 -22.09 -17.59 8.39
N PRO A 499 -21.36 -16.81 7.57
CA PRO A 499 -20.51 -15.72 8.05
C PRO A 499 -21.31 -14.56 8.66
N ASN A 500 -20.82 -14.00 9.77
CA ASN A 500 -21.35 -12.77 10.36
C ASN A 500 -20.67 -11.56 9.70
N ALA A 501 -21.45 -10.61 9.18
CA ALA A 501 -20.91 -9.40 8.54
C ALA A 501 -20.63 -8.33 9.61
N VAL A 502 -19.39 -7.86 9.73
CA VAL A 502 -18.94 -6.90 10.77
C VAL A 502 -18.56 -5.52 10.22
N THR A 503 -18.64 -5.36 8.90
CA THR A 503 -18.71 -4.05 8.24
C THR A 503 -19.67 -4.17 7.05
N TRP A 504 -20.62 -3.24 6.90
CA TRP A 504 -21.42 -3.07 5.69
C TRP A 504 -21.63 -1.58 5.40
N GLY A 505 -22.02 -1.26 4.17
CA GLY A 505 -22.50 0.08 3.82
C GLY A 505 -23.69 0.06 2.87
N VAL A 506 -24.54 1.10 2.95
CA VAL A 506 -25.81 1.22 2.20
C VAL A 506 -25.75 2.46 1.30
N PHE A 507 -25.76 2.25 -0.01
CA PHE A 507 -25.25 3.22 -0.97
C PHE A 507 -26.34 3.68 -1.96
N PRO A 508 -26.50 4.99 -2.23
CA PRO A 508 -27.44 5.46 -3.26
C PRO A 508 -27.15 4.83 -4.63
N GLY A 509 -28.14 4.17 -5.21
CA GLY A 509 -28.06 3.56 -6.54
C GLY A 509 -27.22 2.27 -6.62
N LYS A 510 -26.94 1.59 -5.51
CA LYS A 510 -26.26 0.28 -5.48
C LYS A 510 -26.92 -0.68 -4.47
N GLU A 511 -26.56 -1.95 -4.56
CA GLU A 511 -26.85 -2.94 -3.51
C GLU A 511 -25.99 -2.69 -2.25
N ILE A 512 -26.35 -3.35 -1.15
CA ILE A 512 -25.60 -3.31 0.11
C ILE A 512 -24.24 -3.99 -0.08
N VAL A 513 -23.15 -3.35 0.33
CA VAL A 513 -21.79 -3.90 0.25
C VAL A 513 -21.31 -4.26 1.64
N GLN A 514 -20.86 -5.49 1.85
CA GLN A 514 -20.49 -6.05 3.16
C GLN A 514 -19.03 -6.57 3.14
N PRO A 515 -18.03 -5.68 3.17
CA PRO A 515 -16.66 -6.02 2.78
C PRO A 515 -15.84 -6.76 3.84
N THR A 516 -16.37 -6.92 5.05
CA THR A 516 -15.66 -7.50 6.19
C THR A 516 -16.56 -8.46 6.96
N ILE A 517 -16.08 -9.68 7.19
CA ILE A 517 -16.82 -10.75 7.87
C ILE A 517 -16.00 -11.43 8.99
N VAL A 518 -16.70 -12.16 9.85
CA VAL A 518 -16.19 -13.13 10.81
C VAL A 518 -16.76 -14.51 10.47
N GLU A 519 -15.91 -15.53 10.40
CA GLU A 519 -16.28 -16.91 10.06
C GLU A 519 -15.33 -17.90 10.77
N ALA A 520 -15.83 -19.07 11.17
CA ALA A 520 -15.10 -20.14 11.83
C ALA A 520 -13.96 -20.74 10.98
N ILE A 521 -14.19 -21.08 9.70
CA ILE A 521 -13.13 -21.56 8.80
C ILE A 521 -12.09 -20.45 8.58
N SER A 522 -12.58 -19.20 8.49
CA SER A 522 -11.77 -17.97 8.61
C SER A 522 -10.77 -18.01 9.76
N PHE A 523 -11.32 -18.18 10.96
CA PHE A 523 -10.60 -18.12 12.23
C PHE A 523 -9.67 -19.32 12.45
N MET A 524 -10.09 -20.52 12.04
CA MET A 524 -9.28 -21.75 12.12
C MET A 524 -8.02 -21.66 11.25
N ALA A 525 -8.10 -21.08 10.05
CA ALA A 525 -6.94 -20.88 9.18
C ALA A 525 -6.01 -19.73 9.66
N TRP A 526 -6.58 -18.71 10.31
CA TRP A 526 -5.82 -17.61 10.91
C TRP A 526 -5.05 -18.04 12.17
N LYS A 527 -5.65 -18.90 13.01
CA LYS A 527 -5.07 -19.43 14.26
C LYS A 527 -3.57 -19.74 14.15
N ASP A 528 -3.19 -20.52 13.14
CA ASP A 528 -1.82 -21.04 13.01
C ASP A 528 -0.81 -19.93 12.73
N GLU A 529 -1.23 -18.84 12.09
CA GLU A 529 -0.42 -17.63 11.97
C GLU A 529 -0.35 -16.86 13.28
N ALA A 530 -1.48 -16.68 13.97
CA ALA A 530 -1.55 -15.96 15.24
C ALA A 530 -0.63 -16.58 16.31
N TYR A 531 -0.63 -17.90 16.48
CA TYR A 531 0.25 -18.58 17.44
C TYR A 531 1.72 -18.60 16.99
N GLU A 532 2.00 -18.80 15.70
CA GLU A 532 3.38 -18.80 15.19
C GLU A 532 4.06 -17.42 15.32
N LEU A 533 3.34 -16.32 15.10
CA LEU A 533 3.88 -14.96 15.29
C LEU A 533 4.33 -14.72 16.74
N GLY A 534 3.54 -15.17 17.72
CA GLY A 534 3.93 -15.11 19.13
C GLY A 534 5.10 -16.05 19.45
N ARG A 535 5.13 -17.26 18.86
CA ARG A 535 6.27 -18.18 19.00
C ARG A 535 7.56 -17.56 18.44
N GLN A 536 7.48 -16.85 17.31
CA GLN A 536 8.61 -16.14 16.72
C GLN A 536 9.07 -14.96 17.57
N TRP A 537 8.14 -14.19 18.16
CA TRP A 537 8.48 -13.14 19.12
C TRP A 537 9.30 -13.71 20.29
N GLY A 538 8.88 -14.85 20.85
CA GLY A 538 9.66 -15.57 21.86
C GLY A 538 11.05 -16.03 21.36
N ASN A 539 11.14 -16.47 20.11
CA ASN A 539 12.40 -16.94 19.50
C ASN A 539 13.42 -15.82 19.18
N LEU A 540 13.02 -14.54 19.16
CA LEU A 540 13.95 -13.41 19.02
C LEU A 540 14.83 -13.21 20.27
N TYR A 541 14.42 -13.78 21.41
CA TYR A 541 15.20 -13.77 22.65
C TYR A 541 16.06 -15.04 22.78
N ASP A 542 17.13 -14.94 23.58
CA ASP A 542 18.06 -16.05 23.80
C ASP A 542 17.38 -17.24 24.49
N SER A 543 17.86 -18.46 24.17
CA SER A 543 17.26 -19.76 24.57
C SER A 543 16.85 -19.81 26.03
N ASP A 544 17.71 -19.32 26.90
CA ASP A 544 17.59 -19.46 28.34
C ASP A 544 16.96 -18.24 29.04
N SER A 545 16.65 -17.19 28.28
CA SER A 545 16.09 -15.95 28.81
C SER A 545 14.71 -16.15 29.47
N PRO A 546 14.39 -15.42 30.56
CA PRO A 546 13.06 -15.43 31.14
C PRO A 546 11.98 -15.00 30.14
N SER A 547 12.29 -14.01 29.28
CA SER A 547 11.37 -13.48 28.26
C SER A 547 10.95 -14.53 27.24
N ARG A 548 11.89 -15.34 26.72
CA ARG A 548 11.56 -16.44 25.82
C ARG A 548 10.64 -17.45 26.50
N LYS A 549 10.97 -17.83 27.73
CA LYS A 549 10.18 -18.81 28.51
C LYS A 549 8.76 -18.30 28.75
N LEU A 550 8.61 -17.04 29.17
CA LEU A 550 7.32 -16.39 29.38
C LEU A 550 6.47 -16.29 28.10
N ILE A 551 7.05 -15.85 26.98
CA ILE A 551 6.30 -15.67 25.72
C ILE A 551 5.92 -17.02 25.10
N LEU A 552 6.78 -18.04 25.20
CA LEU A 552 6.44 -19.39 24.74
C LEU A 552 5.39 -20.06 25.65
N ASP A 553 5.45 -19.87 26.97
CA ASP A 553 4.42 -20.35 27.90
C ASP A 553 3.06 -19.68 27.63
N LEU A 554 3.04 -18.37 27.39
CA LEU A 554 1.85 -17.64 26.94
C LEU A 554 1.27 -18.26 25.66
N MET A 555 2.10 -18.58 24.67
CA MET A 555 1.65 -19.13 23.38
C MET A 555 1.35 -20.63 23.41
N GLU A 556 1.74 -21.36 24.46
CA GLU A 556 1.31 -22.75 24.66
C GLU A 556 -0.04 -22.83 25.39
N ASN A 557 -0.28 -21.93 26.35
CA ASN A 557 -1.41 -22.00 27.28
C ASN A 557 -2.57 -21.02 26.98
N ALA A 558 -2.33 -19.90 26.29
CA ALA A 558 -3.39 -18.93 26.02
C ALA A 558 -4.35 -19.40 24.92
N LEU A 559 -5.59 -18.94 25.01
CA LEU A 559 -6.66 -19.18 24.04
C LEU A 559 -6.82 -17.94 23.15
N LEU A 560 -6.98 -18.15 21.85
CA LEU A 560 -7.32 -17.09 20.90
C LEU A 560 -8.85 -16.93 20.83
N VAL A 561 -9.34 -15.70 20.97
CA VAL A 561 -10.77 -15.41 21.09
C VAL A 561 -11.16 -14.22 20.20
N ASN A 562 -12.24 -14.35 19.44
CA ASN A 562 -12.90 -13.21 18.80
C ASN A 562 -14.35 -13.07 19.27
N ILE A 563 -14.81 -11.82 19.35
CA ILE A 563 -16.13 -11.44 19.88
C ILE A 563 -16.75 -10.34 19.01
N VAL A 564 -18.00 -10.55 18.61
CA VAL A 564 -18.85 -9.57 17.92
C VAL A 564 -20.03 -9.22 18.83
N TYR A 565 -20.28 -7.92 19.00
CA TYR A 565 -21.49 -7.40 19.64
C TYR A 565 -22.47 -6.92 18.56
N ASN A 566 -23.59 -7.61 18.42
CA ASN A 566 -24.45 -7.49 17.24
C ASN A 566 -25.40 -6.27 17.29
N ASP A 567 -25.72 -5.72 18.47
CA ASP A 567 -26.44 -4.44 18.58
C ASP A 567 -25.45 -3.25 18.51
N TYR A 568 -25.10 -2.88 17.28
CA TYR A 568 -24.20 -1.79 16.93
C TYR A 568 -24.56 -0.42 17.54
N LYS A 569 -25.78 -0.25 18.07
CA LYS A 569 -26.26 1.00 18.68
C LYS A 569 -25.78 1.22 20.12
N GLN A 570 -25.17 0.21 20.74
CA GLN A 570 -24.64 0.29 22.09
C GLN A 570 -23.10 0.19 22.08
N PRO A 571 -22.37 1.25 21.67
CA PRO A 571 -20.99 1.13 21.24
C PRO A 571 -19.97 0.72 22.32
N ASN A 572 -20.36 0.79 23.60
CA ASN A 572 -19.53 0.40 24.73
C ASN A 572 -19.95 -0.94 25.38
N ALA A 573 -21.10 -1.52 25.00
CA ALA A 573 -21.65 -2.72 25.67
C ALA A 573 -20.71 -3.93 25.56
N ILE A 574 -19.99 -4.05 24.44
CA ILE A 574 -18.98 -5.10 24.22
C ILE A 574 -17.89 -5.13 25.31
N PHE A 575 -17.59 -4.01 25.97
CA PHE A 575 -16.57 -3.95 27.03
C PHE A 575 -17.10 -4.35 28.41
N GLU A 576 -18.42 -4.35 28.65
CA GLU A 576 -18.98 -4.63 29.97
C GLU A 576 -18.65 -6.03 30.52
N PRO A 577 -18.70 -7.13 29.74
CA PRO A 577 -18.33 -8.47 30.22
C PRO A 577 -16.90 -8.53 30.77
N PHE A 578 -15.96 -7.85 30.10
CA PHE A 578 -14.55 -7.79 30.48
C PHE A 578 -14.32 -7.02 31.78
N LEU A 579 -15.02 -5.88 31.95
CA LEU A 579 -14.93 -5.08 33.18
C LEU A 579 -15.52 -5.82 34.38
N LYS A 580 -16.59 -6.61 34.18
CA LYS A 580 -17.20 -7.46 35.21
C LYS A 580 -16.26 -8.62 35.60
N ALA A 581 -15.70 -9.33 34.61
CA ALA A 581 -14.71 -10.38 34.85
C ALA A 581 -13.42 -9.86 35.54
N GLY A 582 -12.95 -8.67 35.15
CA GLY A 582 -11.79 -8.01 35.78
C GLY A 582 -12.05 -7.62 37.24
N ALA A 583 -13.24 -7.11 37.56
CA ALA A 583 -13.63 -6.81 38.94
C ALA A 583 -13.75 -8.07 39.81
N GLU A 584 -14.22 -9.18 39.23
CA GLU A 584 -14.21 -10.47 39.93
C GLU A 584 -12.78 -10.97 40.16
N LEU A 585 -11.91 -10.93 39.15
CA LEU A 585 -10.49 -11.31 39.28
C LEU A 585 -9.79 -10.50 40.40
N SER A 586 -10.01 -9.18 40.45
CA SER A 586 -9.48 -8.31 41.51
C SER A 586 -9.99 -8.72 42.88
N SER A 587 -11.28 -9.06 42.99
CA SER A 587 -11.89 -9.53 44.24
C SER A 587 -11.33 -10.88 44.70
N GLN A 588 -11.16 -11.84 43.77
CA GLN A 588 -10.55 -13.13 44.04
C GLN A 588 -9.06 -13.01 44.46
N ARG A 589 -8.32 -12.03 43.93
CA ARG A 589 -6.93 -11.74 44.34
C ARG A 589 -6.86 -11.13 45.75
N GLY A 590 -7.68 -10.11 46.04
CA GLY A 590 -7.74 -9.51 47.39
C GLY A 590 -8.19 -10.49 48.48
N LEU A 591 -9.10 -11.42 48.15
CA LEU A 591 -9.46 -12.53 49.05
C LEU A 591 -8.27 -13.46 49.34
N LYS A 592 -7.45 -13.80 48.33
CA LYS A 592 -6.25 -14.63 48.54
C LYS A 592 -5.24 -13.95 49.46
N GLU A 593 -4.98 -12.66 49.30
CA GLU A 593 -4.08 -11.89 50.18
C GLU A 593 -4.58 -11.86 51.64
N HIS A 594 -5.88 -11.70 51.87
CA HIS A 594 -6.47 -11.77 53.22
C HIS A 594 -6.52 -13.18 53.83
N THR A 595 -6.29 -14.24 53.05
CA THR A 595 -6.22 -15.63 53.56
C THR A 595 -4.80 -16.13 53.86
N ALA A 596 -3.77 -15.29 53.66
CA ALA A 596 -2.40 -15.64 54.06
C ALA A 596 -2.31 -15.79 55.60
N PRO A 597 -1.84 -16.93 56.14
CA PRO A 597 -1.84 -17.16 57.57
C PRO A 597 -0.79 -16.28 58.27
N THR A 598 -1.25 -15.46 59.23
CA THR A 598 -0.39 -14.67 60.11
C THR A 598 0.59 -15.60 60.85
N PRO A 599 1.91 -15.33 60.84
CA PRO A 599 2.85 -16.12 61.63
C PRO A 599 2.49 -16.08 63.11
N ASN A 600 2.24 -17.25 63.71
CA ASN A 600 1.95 -17.35 65.15
C ASN A 600 3.13 -16.79 65.95
N GLY A 601 2.88 -15.76 66.76
CA GLY A 601 3.88 -15.16 67.63
C GLY A 601 4.33 -16.16 68.70
N ALA A 602 5.62 -16.52 68.69
CA ALA A 602 6.24 -17.19 69.82
C ALA A 602 6.35 -16.22 70.99
N ALA A 603 5.92 -16.64 72.17
CA ALA A 603 6.02 -15.87 73.41
C ALA A 603 7.05 -16.49 74.36
N HIS A 604 7.80 -15.61 75.03
CA HIS A 604 8.88 -15.85 76.00
C HIS A 604 10.23 -16.33 75.41
#